data_AF-A0A1N6WD70-F1
#
_entry.id   AF-A0A1N6WD70-F1
#
_cell.length_a   1.000
_cell.length_b   1.000
_cell.length_c   1.000
_cell.angle_alpha   90.00
_cell.angle_beta   90.00
_cell.angle_gamma   90.00
#
_symmetry.space_group_name_H-M   'P 1'
#
loop_
_entity.id
_entity.type
_entity.pdbx_description
1 polymer ?
#
loop_
_entity_poly.entity_id
_entity_poly.type
_entity_poly.pdbx_seq_one_letter_code
_entity_poly.pdbx_strand_id
1 'polypeptide(L)'
;MVNLSINIKLRHNRFVLQHFSPEGKTTLRRKLLQLAGFDFRHFTHLYRARQGSTYYFCYNYGHFLLGDEKVLIVNRQPYMEQNKVQEGSYKSWNY
;
A
#
# COMPACT_ATOMS: atom_id res chain seq x y z
N MET A 1 10.74 -19.55 14.40
CA MET A 1 9.31 -19.66 14.06
C MET A 1 8.93 -18.56 13.08
N VAL A 2 8.61 -18.92 11.84
CA VAL A 2 8.12 -17.97 10.83
C VAL A 2 6.73 -17.50 11.28
N ASN A 3 6.48 -16.20 11.37
CA ASN A 3 5.20 -15.67 11.85
C ASN A 3 4.08 -15.92 10.81
N LEU A 4 3.54 -17.14 10.81
CA LEU A 4 2.49 -17.62 9.90
C LEU A 4 1.27 -16.69 9.90
N SER A 5 0.96 -16.08 11.05
CA SER A 5 -0.19 -15.20 11.22
C SER A 5 -0.11 -13.93 10.37
N ILE A 6 1.08 -13.33 10.21
CA ILE A 6 1.26 -12.10 9.43
C ILE A 6 1.10 -12.40 7.94
N ASN A 7 1.70 -13.49 7.45
CA ASN A 7 1.59 -13.90 6.05
C ASN A 7 0.15 -14.28 5.67
N ILE A 8 -0.63 -14.84 6.60
CA ILE A 8 -2.06 -15.08 6.39
C ILE A 8 -2.80 -13.76 6.20
N LYS A 9 -2.60 -12.79 7.10
CA LYS A 9 -3.26 -11.47 7.01
C LYS A 9 -2.87 -10.70 5.73
N LEU A 10 -1.60 -10.72 5.34
CA LEU A 10 -1.14 -10.07 4.11
C LEU A 10 -1.75 -10.71 2.86
N ARG A 11 -1.85 -12.04 2.80
CA ARG A 11 -2.51 -12.76 1.70
C ARG A 11 -4.01 -12.46 1.65
N HIS A 12 -4.68 -12.45 2.81
CA HIS A 12 -6.10 -12.08 2.92
C HIS A 12 -6.34 -10.64 2.43
N ASN A 13 -5.53 -9.69 2.91
CA ASN A 13 -5.62 -8.30 2.47
C ASN A 13 -5.45 -8.17 0.95
N ARG A 14 -4.44 -8.83 0.37
CA ARG A 14 -4.24 -8.85 -1.08
C ARG A 14 -5.46 -9.40 -1.82
N PHE A 15 -6.04 -10.50 -1.33
CA PHE A 15 -7.24 -11.10 -1.91
C PHE A 15 -8.42 -10.14 -1.89
N VAL A 16 -8.68 -9.49 -0.75
CA VAL A 16 -9.76 -8.50 -0.62
C VAL A 16 -9.57 -7.33 -1.59
N LEU A 17 -8.36 -6.78 -1.71
CA LEU A 17 -8.10 -5.69 -2.66
C LEU A 17 -8.33 -6.13 -4.12
N GLN A 18 -7.89 -7.34 -4.48
CA GLN A 18 -8.12 -7.91 -5.80
C GLN A 18 -9.61 -8.13 -6.09
N HIS A 19 -10.38 -8.62 -5.10
CA HIS A 19 -11.81 -8.85 -5.24
C HIS A 19 -12.59 -7.56 -5.51
N PHE A 20 -12.28 -6.48 -4.78
CA PHE A 20 -12.95 -5.20 -4.95
C PHE A 20 -12.41 -4.35 -6.11
N SER A 21 -11.26 -4.72 -6.70
CA SER A 21 -10.63 -3.95 -7.78
C SER A 21 -9.92 -4.85 -8.79
N PRO A 22 -10.65 -5.74 -9.51
CA PRO A 22 -10.06 -6.66 -10.48
C PRO A 22 -9.34 -5.93 -11.62
N GLU A 23 -9.88 -4.79 -12.06
CA GLU A 23 -9.31 -3.92 -13.11
C GLU A 23 -8.15 -3.04 -12.61
N GLY A 24 -7.82 -3.13 -11.33
CA GLY A 24 -6.64 -2.52 -10.75
C GLY A 24 -6.69 -1.02 -10.46
N LYS A 25 -7.88 -0.40 -10.54
CA LYS A 25 -8.13 0.93 -9.96
C LYS A 25 -9.60 1.10 -9.56
N THR A 26 -9.86 1.23 -8.26
CA THR A 26 -11.23 1.39 -7.73
C THR A 26 -11.26 2.29 -6.51
N THR A 27 -12.26 3.19 -6.41
CA THR A 27 -12.52 3.97 -5.19
C THR A 27 -13.79 3.48 -4.51
N LEU A 28 -13.72 3.17 -3.22
CA LEU A 28 -14.87 2.67 -2.46
C LEU A 28 -14.83 3.10 -0.99
N ARG A 29 -15.91 2.86 -0.23
CA ARG A 29 -15.98 3.19 1.20
C ARG A 29 -15.08 2.26 2.01
N ARG A 30 -14.27 2.82 2.91
CA ARG A 30 -13.37 2.10 3.83
C ARG A 30 -14.07 0.96 4.58
N LYS A 31 -15.32 1.19 4.99
CA LYS A 31 -16.16 0.20 5.70
C LYS A 31 -16.34 -1.11 4.91
N LEU A 32 -16.39 -1.08 3.59
CA LEU A 32 -16.55 -2.31 2.77
C LEU A 32 -15.34 -3.23 2.91
N LEU A 33 -14.13 -2.67 2.93
CA LEU A 33 -12.91 -3.45 3.18
C LEU A 33 -12.90 -4.02 4.60
N GLN A 34 -13.30 -3.23 5.59
CA GLN A 34 -13.37 -3.69 6.99
C GLN A 34 -14.36 -4.85 7.17
N LEU A 35 -15.54 -4.77 6.54
CA LEU A 35 -16.55 -5.83 6.57
C LEU A 35 -16.05 -7.11 5.89
N ALA A 36 -15.18 -6.99 4.88
CA ALA A 36 -14.49 -8.12 4.25
C ALA A 36 -13.26 -8.63 5.05
N GLY A 37 -13.05 -8.13 6.27
CA GLY A 37 -11.94 -8.54 7.14
C GLY A 37 -10.58 -7.96 6.75
N PHE A 38 -10.53 -6.88 5.95
CA PHE A 38 -9.28 -6.20 5.62
C PHE A 38 -8.69 -5.51 6.85
N ASP A 39 -7.41 -5.79 7.15
CA ASP A 39 -6.69 -5.18 8.27
C ASP A 39 -5.66 -4.16 7.77
N PHE A 40 -6.01 -2.86 7.85
CA PHE A 40 -5.18 -1.73 7.41
C PHE A 40 -3.80 -1.65 8.09
N ARG A 41 -3.57 -2.37 9.19
CA ARG A 41 -2.28 -2.40 9.91
C ARG A 41 -1.24 -3.31 9.25
N HIS A 42 -1.67 -4.18 8.33
CA HIS A 42 -0.80 -5.17 7.70
C HIS A 42 -0.56 -4.81 6.23
N PHE A 43 0.66 -4.41 5.93
CA PHE A 43 1.16 -4.11 4.59
C PHE A 43 2.65 -4.52 4.50
N THR A 44 3.14 -4.78 3.30
CA THR A 44 4.54 -5.17 3.06
C THR A 44 5.46 -3.97 2.89
N HIS A 45 4.98 -2.89 2.26
CA HIS A 45 5.73 -1.66 2.05
C HIS A 45 4.78 -0.50 1.79
N LEU A 46 5.32 0.71 1.83
CA LEU A 46 4.61 1.93 1.46
C LEU A 46 5.31 2.63 0.30
N TYR A 47 4.53 3.40 -0.46
CA TYR A 47 5.03 4.32 -1.48
C TYR A 47 4.49 5.71 -1.17
N ARG A 48 5.39 6.69 -1.03
CA ARG A 48 5.03 8.09 -0.89
C ARG A 48 5.12 8.77 -2.25
N ALA A 49 3.98 9.23 -2.75
CA ALA A 49 3.94 10.04 -3.95
C ALA A 49 4.47 11.45 -3.67
N ARG A 50 4.97 12.13 -4.71
CA ARG A 50 5.51 13.50 -4.62
C ARG A 50 4.52 14.52 -4.04
N GLN A 51 3.22 14.28 -4.23
CA GLN A 51 2.14 15.15 -3.73
C GLN A 51 1.69 14.81 -2.29
N GLY A 52 2.46 13.99 -1.56
CA GLY A 52 2.19 13.64 -0.16
C GLY A 52 1.24 12.45 0.06
N SER A 53 0.60 11.93 -0.99
CA SER A 53 -0.21 10.71 -0.89
C SER A 53 0.66 9.51 -0.49
N THR A 54 0.22 8.75 0.52
CA THR A 54 0.90 7.54 0.99
C THR A 54 0.07 6.31 0.65
N TYR A 55 0.63 5.43 -0.18
CA TYR A 55 0.03 4.17 -0.59
C TYR A 55 0.62 3.04 0.25
N TYR A 56 -0.22 2.15 0.75
CA TYR A 56 0.15 1.00 1.56
C TYR A 56 -0.11 -0.28 0.77
N PHE A 57 0.93 -1.07 0.54
CA PHE A 57 0.88 -2.21 -0.37
C PHE A 57 0.81 -3.55 0.35
N CYS A 58 -0.08 -4.41 -0.14
CA CYS A 58 -0.08 -5.85 0.12
C CYS A 58 0.37 -6.56 -1.16
N TYR A 59 1.67 -6.78 -1.28
CA TYR A 59 2.32 -7.28 -2.51
C TYR A 59 2.10 -6.32 -3.70
N ASN A 60 1.38 -6.75 -4.74
CA ASN A 60 1.14 -6.00 -5.97
C ASN A 60 -0.13 -5.13 -5.94
N TYR A 61 -0.93 -5.21 -4.88
CA TYR A 61 -2.10 -4.35 -4.66
C TYR A 61 -1.83 -3.35 -3.56
N GLY A 62 -2.23 -2.10 -3.76
CA GLY A 62 -2.06 -1.01 -2.83
C GLY A 62 -3.38 -0.33 -2.50
N HIS A 63 -3.41 0.35 -1.36
CA HIS A 63 -4.50 1.21 -0.99
C HIS A 63 -3.99 2.57 -0.51
N PHE A 64 -4.75 3.62 -0.78
CA PHE A 64 -4.54 4.97 -0.29
C PHE A 64 -5.81 5.44 0.42
N LEU A 65 -5.66 5.88 1.66
CA LEU A 65 -6.78 6.46 2.41
C LEU A 65 -7.05 7.86 1.86
N LEU A 66 -8.27 8.04 1.35
CA LEU A 66 -8.78 9.33 0.92
C LEU A 66 -9.50 10.01 2.10
N GLY A 67 -9.87 11.27 1.91
CA GLY A 67 -10.88 11.91 2.75
C GLY A 67 -12.24 11.20 2.68
N ASP A 68 -13.16 11.61 3.55
CA ASP A 68 -14.56 11.13 3.59
C ASP A 68 -14.72 9.61 3.72
N GLU A 69 -13.85 8.97 4.49
CA GLU A 69 -13.85 7.52 4.72
C GLU A 69 -13.79 6.67 3.43
N LYS A 70 -13.16 7.19 2.38
CA LYS A 70 -12.95 6.45 1.13
C LYS A 70 -11.54 5.87 1.06
N VAL A 71 -11.41 4.85 0.22
CA VAL A 71 -10.15 4.17 -0.08
C VAL A 71 -10.02 4.06 -1.59
N LEU A 72 -8.88 4.46 -2.12
CA LEU A 72 -8.47 4.17 -3.48
C LEU A 72 -7.63 2.89 -3.47
N ILE A 73 -8.03 1.88 -4.24
CA ILE A 73 -7.26 0.68 -4.52
C ILE A 73 -6.54 0.85 -5.86
N VAL A 74 -5.27 0.45 -5.91
CA VAL A 74 -4.44 0.50 -7.13
C VAL A 74 -3.58 -0.74 -7.28
N ASN A 75 -3.24 -1.09 -8.52
CA ASN A 75 -2.14 -2.02 -8.79
C ASN A 75 -0.81 -1.28 -8.77
N ARG A 76 0.20 -1.94 -8.21
CA ARG A 76 1.58 -1.43 -8.17
C ARG A 76 2.08 -1.18 -9.60
N GLN A 77 2.64 0.01 -9.82
CA GLN A 77 3.19 0.42 -11.11
C GLN A 77 4.72 0.43 -11.07
N PRO A 78 5.43 0.20 -12.20
CA PRO A 78 6.89 0.16 -12.23
C PRO A 78 7.58 1.41 -11.67
N TYR A 79 7.03 2.60 -11.91
CA TYR A 79 7.60 3.86 -11.40
C TYR A 79 7.55 3.98 -9.86
N MET A 80 6.76 3.15 -9.17
CA MET A 80 6.67 3.16 -7.70
C MET A 80 7.88 2.51 -7.03
N GLU A 81 8.71 1.76 -7.77
CA GLU A 81 9.97 1.19 -7.27
C GLU A 81 11.12 2.20 -7.29
N GLN A 82 11.02 3.23 -8.13
CA GLN A 82 12.09 4.19 -8.42
C GLN A 82 12.24 5.28 -7.36
N ASN A 83 11.34 5.31 -6.37
CA ASN A 83 11.36 6.28 -5.26
C ASN A 83 11.87 5.62 -3.98
N LYS A 84 12.99 4.90 -4.05
CA LYS A 84 13.87 4.79 -2.89
C LYS A 84 14.27 6.21 -2.54
N VAL A 85 13.79 6.70 -1.40
CA VAL A 85 14.09 8.03 -0.86
C VAL A 85 15.59 8.28 -1.03
N GLN A 86 15.95 9.47 -1.54
CA GLN A 86 17.31 10.00 -1.42
C GLN A 86 17.66 10.00 0.07
N GLU A 87 18.36 8.95 0.48
CA GLU A 87 18.89 8.81 1.82
C GLU A 87 20.06 9.78 1.93
N GLY A 88 19.81 10.90 2.60
CA GLY A 88 20.86 11.75 3.17
C GLY A 88 21.73 12.51 2.16
N SER A 89 21.63 13.82 2.24
CA SER A 89 22.73 14.72 1.94
C SER A 89 23.96 14.39 2.81
N TYR A 90 24.81 13.46 2.39
CA TYR A 90 26.23 13.52 2.77
C TYR A 90 26.93 14.46 1.79
N LYS A 91 26.83 15.76 2.08
CA LYS A 91 27.95 16.65 1.73
C LYS A 91 29.12 16.21 2.63
N SER A 92 29.95 15.29 2.14
CA SER A 92 31.33 15.22 2.60
C SER A 92 32.11 16.18 1.72
N TRP A 93 32.65 17.23 2.32
CA TRP A 93 33.64 18.08 1.68
C TRP A 93 34.80 17.20 1.21
N ASN A 94 35.18 17.36 -0.04
CA ASN A 94 36.53 17.01 -0.47
C ASN A 94 37.49 17.99 0.23
N TYR A 95 38.33 17.46 1.12
CA TYR A 95 39.71 17.87 1.34
C TYR A 95 40.51 16.65 1.79
#